data_AF-A0A954Z504-F1
#
_entry.id   AF-A0A954Z504-F1
#
_cell.length_a   1.000
_cell.length_b   1.000
_cell.length_c   1.000
_cell.angle_alpha   90.00
_cell.angle_beta   90.00
_cell.angle_gamma   90.00
#
_symmetry.space_group_name_H-M   'P 1'
#
loop_
_entity.id
_entity.type
_entity.pdbx_description
1 polymer ?
#
loop_
_entity_poly.entity_id
_entity_poly.type
_entity_poly.pdbx_seq_one_letter_code
_entity_poly.pdbx_strand_id
1 'polypeptide(L)'
;MLSCDGFLTYSQGAYGGPGAPFDYMAAHFATVFPSGVQIGNQTAGAATDLNVGAGQRAALFTSAAAVQALLPVGGVDTPPQGLQGDSINATSLDAGALAGHTLAIVLSLGFDAANPLFDGNASNGLLSDLVYQASSGITTVLNGMTVGQIVAEANQYLSGAATAHTGAVLTLGLNLIIQEYDGGVQNTSNVLELECGDCDDPIETTRDVFIGGVISGQKWEDHNGDGIQDLGDDGIKDWNITLIRDVDGDGFGGADDVIVATSTAADGTYSFTALAAGNYRVQEGDVPGWTHTTVAFHDVTLTATIEVAVEEINNDGDDCVDEVRTTTTTTVSSSSDNSFGNFENIKIRGLKYQDHNGNGVQDDGDQPLAGWTFILNDNGNRMVDVGETTAVTNAAGVFCFTDVGPGVWTVVEAIAGANWIQTQGNSGYDGTAYSGENAAGLVFGNTLVAGQNGKTIGFWSNKNGQALITPADIAALNALNLKNAVGVDAVFTNAASVKNFLLGATATNMANMLSAQLAAMQLNVLHGFYGASTSIYIGGALASWSGNTQGASLAANLDHDGDADNADADGLVNAFGFAKISDLIAAANAELALHSTAFSGAAWRAYQESLKIAFDGMNNNLPIFAV
;
A
#
# COMPACT_ATOMS: atom_id res chain seq x y z
N MET A 1 65.86 1.67 -38.19
CA MET A 1 65.74 3.13 -37.98
C MET A 1 65.39 3.78 -39.32
N LEU A 2 64.11 3.71 -39.70
CA LEU A 2 63.52 4.68 -40.62
C LEU A 2 63.06 5.84 -39.72
N SER A 3 63.64 7.03 -39.85
CA SER A 3 63.06 8.19 -39.14
C SER A 3 61.76 8.56 -39.85
N CYS A 4 60.72 8.85 -39.08
CA CYS A 4 59.42 9.33 -39.55
C CYS A 4 59.49 10.77 -40.09
N ASP A 5 60.57 11.14 -40.79
CA ASP A 5 60.75 12.44 -41.43
C ASP A 5 60.18 12.35 -42.86
N GLY A 6 58.84 12.38 -42.96
CA GLY A 6 58.15 12.10 -44.23
C GLY A 6 56.81 12.78 -44.49
N PHE A 7 56.13 13.30 -43.46
CA PHE A 7 54.77 13.84 -43.57
C PHE A 7 54.73 15.33 -43.28
N LEU A 8 53.87 16.04 -44.01
CA LEU A 8 53.66 17.47 -43.86
C LEU A 8 52.16 17.73 -43.73
N THR A 9 51.76 18.35 -42.63
CA THR A 9 50.45 18.96 -42.46
C THR A 9 50.60 20.47 -42.45
N TYR A 10 49.52 21.17 -42.74
CA TYR A 10 49.48 22.61 -42.65
C TYR A 10 48.20 23.04 -41.94
N SER A 11 48.33 24.02 -41.06
CA SER A 11 47.18 24.64 -40.40
C SER A 11 46.20 25.26 -41.39
N GLN A 12 44.95 25.44 -40.95
CA GLN A 12 43.95 26.18 -41.71
C GLN A 12 44.42 27.60 -42.07
N GLY A 13 45.17 28.25 -41.17
CA GLY A 13 45.76 29.57 -41.41
C GLY A 13 46.87 29.59 -42.48
N ALA A 14 47.58 28.47 -42.65
CA ALA A 14 48.63 28.32 -43.65
C ALA A 14 48.04 28.16 -45.06
N TYR A 15 46.97 27.38 -45.23
CA TYR A 15 46.26 27.27 -46.52
C TYR A 15 45.45 28.52 -46.88
N GLY A 16 44.99 29.32 -45.90
CA GLY A 16 44.25 30.56 -46.13
C GLY A 16 45.12 31.79 -46.44
N GLY A 17 46.38 31.82 -45.97
CA GLY A 17 47.31 32.96 -46.15
C GLY A 17 48.17 32.90 -47.43
N PRO A 18 48.70 34.04 -47.92
CA PRO A 18 49.66 34.04 -49.02
C PRO A 18 51.00 33.42 -48.58
N GLY A 19 51.54 32.47 -49.36
CA GLY A 19 52.81 31.79 -49.06
C GLY A 19 52.87 30.34 -49.55
N ALA A 20 53.97 29.65 -49.21
CA ALA A 20 54.36 28.34 -49.76
C ALA A 20 53.26 27.25 -49.80
N PRO A 21 52.45 27.01 -48.75
CA PRO A 21 51.40 25.98 -48.80
C PRO A 21 50.20 26.38 -49.68
N PHE A 22 49.79 27.66 -49.66
CA PHE A 22 48.75 28.17 -50.56
C PHE A 22 49.22 28.18 -52.02
N ASP A 23 50.44 28.62 -52.30
CA ASP A 23 50.97 28.71 -53.67
C ASP A 23 51.07 27.31 -54.30
N TYR A 24 51.48 26.31 -53.51
CA TYR A 24 51.48 24.91 -53.96
C TYR A 24 50.05 24.40 -54.18
N MET A 25 49.14 24.63 -53.23
CA MET A 25 47.73 24.27 -53.40
C MET A 25 47.18 24.90 -54.68
N ALA A 26 47.39 26.20 -54.91
CA ALA A 26 46.91 26.91 -56.08
C ALA A 26 47.46 26.35 -57.40
N ALA A 27 48.72 25.91 -57.43
CA ALA A 27 49.34 25.32 -58.61
C ALA A 27 48.88 23.88 -58.89
N HIS A 28 48.54 23.11 -57.85
CA HIS A 28 48.28 21.66 -57.94
C HIS A 28 46.85 21.23 -57.62
N PHE A 29 45.96 22.16 -57.26
CA PHE A 29 44.59 21.86 -56.83
C PHE A 29 43.82 21.04 -57.86
N ALA A 30 43.79 21.48 -59.13
CA ALA A 30 43.03 20.80 -60.18
C ALA A 30 43.60 19.44 -60.55
N THR A 31 44.90 19.20 -60.30
CA THR A 31 45.55 17.92 -60.57
C THR A 31 45.33 16.91 -59.45
N VAL A 32 45.35 17.36 -58.19
CA VAL A 32 45.17 16.50 -57.02
C VAL A 32 43.70 16.28 -56.68
N PHE A 33 42.87 17.31 -56.88
CA PHE A 33 41.44 17.30 -56.62
C PHE A 33 40.64 17.66 -57.89
N PRO A 34 40.64 16.81 -58.93
CA PRO A 34 39.96 17.09 -60.19
C PRO A 34 38.44 17.24 -60.05
N SER A 35 37.86 16.65 -58.99
CA SER A 35 36.43 16.75 -58.64
C SER A 35 36.14 17.80 -57.55
N GLY A 36 37.16 18.53 -57.09
CA GLY A 36 37.09 19.39 -55.91
C GLY A 36 37.29 18.64 -54.59
N VAL A 37 37.38 19.41 -53.50
CA VAL A 37 37.53 18.92 -52.13
C VAL A 37 36.21 19.05 -51.40
N GLN A 38 35.72 17.98 -50.77
CA GLN A 38 34.47 18.01 -50.01
C GLN A 38 34.73 17.88 -48.50
N ILE A 39 34.01 18.66 -47.69
CA ILE A 39 33.84 18.43 -46.25
C ILE A 39 32.36 18.26 -45.91
N GLY A 40 32.04 17.41 -44.93
CA GLY A 40 30.68 16.93 -44.71
C GLY A 40 30.23 15.90 -45.74
N ASN A 41 29.09 15.24 -45.49
CA ASN A 41 28.55 14.21 -46.37
C ASN A 41 27.26 14.69 -47.08
N GLN A 42 27.16 14.47 -48.38
CA GLN A 42 25.97 14.81 -49.14
C GLN A 42 24.87 13.79 -48.83
N THR A 43 23.70 14.23 -48.38
CA THR A 43 22.49 13.44 -48.60
C THR A 43 22.23 13.40 -50.10
N ALA A 44 21.97 12.22 -50.66
CA ALA A 44 21.85 12.01 -52.10
C ALA A 44 20.94 13.06 -52.80
N GLY A 45 21.51 13.91 -53.68
CA GLY A 45 20.74 14.70 -54.65
C GLY A 45 21.01 16.21 -54.81
N ALA A 46 22.11 16.80 -54.31
CA ALA A 46 22.36 18.25 -54.46
C ALA A 46 23.49 18.60 -55.45
N ALA A 47 23.29 19.63 -56.27
CA ALA A 47 24.24 20.10 -57.27
C ALA A 47 25.32 21.02 -56.69
N THR A 48 26.48 21.02 -57.34
CA THR A 48 27.71 21.75 -57.02
C THR A 48 27.57 23.26 -57.24
N ASP A 49 27.62 24.07 -56.17
CA ASP A 49 28.51 25.23 -56.00
C ASP A 49 28.10 26.02 -54.74
N LEU A 50 29.05 26.73 -54.14
CA LEU A 50 28.91 27.60 -52.98
C LEU A 50 27.67 28.51 -53.04
N ASN A 51 26.60 28.14 -52.35
CA ASN A 51 25.55 29.05 -51.88
C ASN A 51 24.97 28.53 -50.57
N VAL A 52 25.54 29.05 -49.49
CA VAL A 52 25.06 28.99 -48.10
C VAL A 52 23.55 29.29 -48.02
N GLY A 53 22.76 28.22 -47.94
CA GLY A 53 21.32 28.25 -47.75
C GLY A 53 20.88 27.04 -46.92
N ALA A 54 19.92 27.26 -46.01
CA ALA A 54 19.49 26.32 -44.98
C ALA A 54 19.17 24.91 -45.52
N GLY A 55 19.89 23.91 -45.01
CA GLY A 55 19.61 22.48 -45.24
C GLY A 55 20.69 21.69 -46.00
N GLN A 56 21.78 22.33 -46.45
CA GLN A 56 22.93 21.61 -47.01
C GLN A 56 23.90 21.19 -45.90
N ARG A 57 24.37 19.94 -45.92
CA ARG A 57 25.24 19.34 -44.88
C ARG A 57 26.59 18.84 -45.43
N ALA A 58 27.05 19.45 -46.52
CA ALA A 58 28.38 19.29 -47.10
C ALA A 58 28.78 20.54 -47.89
N ALA A 59 30.07 20.85 -47.93
CA ALA A 59 30.66 21.91 -48.75
C ALA A 59 31.66 21.32 -49.73
N LEU A 60 31.56 21.70 -51.01
CA LEU A 60 32.47 21.28 -52.08
C LEU A 60 33.26 22.50 -52.60
N PHE A 61 34.57 22.43 -52.53
CA PHE A 61 35.48 23.45 -53.05
C PHE A 61 36.03 23.00 -54.39
N THR A 62 35.65 23.69 -55.45
CA THR A 62 36.03 23.35 -56.84
C THR A 62 37.29 24.09 -57.31
N SER A 63 37.86 24.98 -56.49
CA SER A 63 39.10 25.69 -56.79
C SER A 63 39.90 26.07 -55.54
N ALA A 64 41.20 26.30 -55.69
CA ALA A 64 42.06 26.81 -54.62
C ALA A 64 41.59 28.18 -54.08
N ALA A 65 41.02 29.03 -54.94
CA ALA A 65 40.44 30.30 -54.53
C ALA A 65 39.20 30.11 -53.64
N ALA A 66 38.40 29.07 -53.89
CA ALA A 66 37.25 28.71 -53.05
C ALA A 66 37.67 28.22 -51.65
N VAL A 67 38.77 27.47 -51.57
CA VAL A 67 39.36 27.05 -50.29
C VAL A 67 39.89 28.27 -49.52
N GLN A 68 40.65 29.14 -50.18
CA GLN A 68 41.20 30.35 -49.58
C GLN A 68 40.12 31.33 -49.09
N ALA A 69 38.99 31.40 -49.79
CA ALA A 69 37.88 32.26 -49.38
C ALA A 69 37.24 31.83 -48.05
N LEU A 70 37.40 30.56 -47.65
CA LEU A 70 36.87 30.02 -46.41
C LEU A 70 37.89 30.07 -45.27
N LEU A 71 39.12 29.64 -45.51
CA LEU A 71 40.13 29.48 -44.47
C LEU A 71 40.66 30.84 -43.93
N PRO A 72 41.03 30.93 -42.64
CA PRO A 72 41.50 32.17 -42.03
C PRO A 72 42.84 32.63 -42.63
N VAL A 73 43.07 33.95 -42.68
CA VAL A 73 44.33 34.55 -43.15
C VAL A 73 45.20 34.93 -41.94
N GLY A 74 46.44 34.45 -41.87
CA GLY A 74 47.44 35.01 -40.93
C GLY A 74 48.09 34.04 -39.94
N GLY A 75 48.14 32.74 -40.23
CA GLY A 75 48.94 31.78 -39.46
C GLY A 75 48.50 31.54 -38.01
N VAL A 76 47.28 31.92 -37.66
CA VAL A 76 46.63 31.62 -36.37
C VAL A 76 45.35 30.83 -36.65
N ASP A 77 45.12 29.77 -35.89
CA ASP A 77 43.94 28.90 -35.93
C ASP A 77 42.70 29.62 -35.39
N THR A 78 42.28 30.66 -36.10
CA THR A 78 41.00 31.32 -35.91
C THR A 78 39.93 30.61 -36.74
N PRO A 79 38.66 30.62 -36.33
CA PRO A 79 37.61 30.01 -37.13
C PRO A 79 37.59 30.55 -38.58
N PRO A 80 37.30 29.70 -39.59
CA PRO A 80 37.26 30.08 -41.00
C PRO A 80 36.43 31.36 -41.26
N GLN A 81 36.99 32.30 -42.02
CA GLN A 81 36.28 33.53 -42.37
C GLN A 81 35.19 33.22 -43.40
N GLY A 82 33.93 33.55 -43.08
CA GLY A 82 32.79 33.34 -43.99
C GLY A 82 31.79 32.28 -43.53
N LEU A 83 32.08 31.50 -42.48
CA LEU A 83 31.08 30.68 -41.80
C LEU A 83 30.32 31.54 -40.77
N GLN A 84 29.34 32.33 -41.22
CA GLN A 84 28.40 33.01 -40.32
C GLN A 84 27.04 32.32 -40.37
N GLY A 85 26.62 31.77 -39.23
CA GLY A 85 25.27 31.28 -38.98
C GLY A 85 24.84 30.09 -39.85
N ASP A 86 24.86 28.88 -39.26
CA ASP A 86 24.03 27.73 -39.66
C ASP A 86 24.42 26.99 -40.97
N SER A 87 25.53 26.21 -41.02
CA SER A 87 25.93 25.61 -42.33
C SER A 87 26.49 24.17 -42.39
N ILE A 88 26.82 23.47 -41.29
CA ILE A 88 27.03 22.00 -41.35
C ILE A 88 26.68 21.33 -39.99
N ASN A 89 25.43 21.57 -39.53
CA ASN A 89 24.80 21.22 -38.24
C ASN A 89 25.11 22.16 -37.05
N ALA A 90 24.12 22.97 -36.64
CA ALA A 90 24.22 23.92 -35.54
C ALA A 90 23.59 23.40 -34.24
N THR A 91 24.42 22.96 -33.30
CA THR A 91 24.06 22.90 -31.87
C THR A 91 25.12 23.48 -30.94
N SER A 92 26.35 23.79 -31.40
CA SER A 92 27.39 24.48 -30.61
C SER A 92 28.22 25.48 -31.44
N LEU A 93 28.95 26.36 -30.75
CA LEU A 93 29.86 27.37 -31.32
C LEU A 93 31.13 26.76 -31.97
N ASP A 94 31.34 25.44 -31.88
CA ASP A 94 32.60 24.76 -32.24
C ASP A 94 32.65 24.27 -33.70
N ALA A 95 31.52 24.31 -34.43
CA ALA A 95 31.39 23.74 -35.77
C ALA A 95 32.28 24.41 -36.83
N GLY A 96 32.58 25.71 -36.68
CA GLY A 96 33.48 26.43 -37.60
C GLY A 96 34.93 25.98 -37.48
N ALA A 97 35.41 25.76 -36.25
CA ALA A 97 36.78 25.28 -36.01
C ALA A 97 36.94 23.84 -36.51
N LEU A 98 35.95 22.97 -36.26
CA LEU A 98 35.95 21.61 -36.77
C LEU A 98 36.00 21.57 -38.31
N ALA A 99 35.17 22.37 -38.99
CA ALA A 99 35.14 22.42 -40.45
C ALA A 99 36.47 22.90 -41.06
N GLY A 100 37.10 23.89 -40.43
CA GLY A 100 38.41 24.40 -40.85
C GLY A 100 39.55 23.40 -40.67
N HIS A 101 39.64 22.75 -39.50
CA HIS A 101 40.63 21.69 -39.26
C HIS A 101 40.40 20.47 -40.16
N THR A 102 39.14 20.08 -40.38
CA THR A 102 38.79 18.98 -41.28
C THR A 102 39.23 19.29 -42.71
N LEU A 103 38.96 20.50 -43.22
CA LEU A 103 39.38 20.91 -44.56
C LEU A 103 40.91 20.93 -44.70
N ALA A 104 41.63 21.46 -43.69
CA ALA A 104 43.09 21.51 -43.69
C ALA A 104 43.73 20.12 -43.73
N ILE A 105 43.20 19.16 -42.97
CA ILE A 105 43.68 17.77 -43.01
C ILE A 105 43.27 17.08 -44.32
N VAL A 106 42.05 17.25 -44.84
CA VAL A 106 41.65 16.66 -46.13
C VAL A 106 42.56 17.14 -47.28
N LEU A 107 42.94 18.42 -47.28
CA LEU A 107 43.92 18.96 -48.23
C LEU A 107 45.27 18.27 -48.07
N SER A 108 45.75 18.18 -46.83
CA SER A 108 47.03 17.54 -46.51
C SER A 108 47.04 16.06 -46.92
N LEU A 109 45.97 15.31 -46.68
CA LEU A 109 45.80 13.91 -47.13
C LEU A 109 45.83 13.76 -48.65
N GLY A 110 45.15 14.65 -49.39
CA GLY A 110 45.15 14.56 -50.85
C GLY A 110 46.48 14.95 -51.47
N PHE A 111 47.14 15.99 -50.95
CA PHE A 111 48.50 16.34 -51.39
C PHE A 111 49.50 15.28 -50.97
N ASP A 112 49.33 14.65 -49.81
CA ASP A 112 50.16 13.54 -49.36
C ASP A 112 50.08 12.34 -50.32
N ALA A 113 48.86 11.93 -50.69
CA ALA A 113 48.65 10.86 -51.66
C ALA A 113 49.21 11.17 -53.06
N ALA A 114 49.39 12.46 -53.41
CA ALA A 114 49.94 12.87 -54.70
C ALA A 114 51.46 13.10 -54.68
N ASN A 115 51.98 13.71 -53.61
CA ASN A 115 53.39 14.07 -53.39
C ASN A 115 53.60 14.53 -51.92
N PRO A 116 53.95 13.61 -51.01
CA PRO A 116 53.93 13.82 -49.55
C PRO A 116 54.95 14.81 -49.01
N LEU A 117 56.08 14.97 -49.70
CA LEU A 117 57.15 15.89 -49.31
C LEU A 117 57.11 17.21 -50.07
N PHE A 118 56.12 17.40 -50.96
CA PHE A 118 56.01 18.56 -51.85
C PHE A 118 57.27 18.78 -52.73
N ASP A 119 58.18 17.79 -52.79
CA ASP A 119 59.51 17.86 -53.42
C ASP A 119 59.68 16.87 -54.60
N GLY A 120 58.70 15.98 -54.82
CA GLY A 120 58.67 15.03 -55.92
C GLY A 120 59.14 13.61 -55.57
N ASN A 121 59.45 13.32 -54.30
CA ASN A 121 59.78 11.97 -53.83
C ASN A 121 58.57 11.32 -53.14
N ALA A 122 58.27 10.06 -53.46
CA ALA A 122 57.24 9.29 -52.77
C ALA A 122 57.75 8.82 -51.40
N SER A 123 56.95 9.02 -50.34
CA SER A 123 57.17 8.43 -49.02
C SER A 123 56.78 6.93 -49.04
N ASN A 124 57.20 6.19 -48.01
CA ASN A 124 56.87 4.76 -47.85
C ASN A 124 55.51 4.51 -47.16
N GLY A 125 54.59 5.48 -47.11
CA GLY A 125 53.26 5.34 -46.49
C GLY A 125 52.39 6.61 -46.68
N LEU A 126 51.07 6.47 -46.50
CA LEU A 126 50.12 7.60 -46.61
C LEU A 126 49.82 8.21 -45.24
N LEU A 127 49.68 9.54 -45.18
CA LEU A 127 49.24 10.28 -43.99
C LEU A 127 47.89 9.79 -43.48
N SER A 128 47.02 9.27 -44.37
CA SER A 128 45.74 8.68 -44.00
C SER A 128 45.87 7.48 -43.08
N ASP A 129 46.99 6.79 -43.15
CA ASP A 129 47.21 5.48 -42.55
C ASP A 129 47.94 5.60 -41.20
N LEU A 130 48.42 6.79 -40.83
CA LEU A 130 49.01 7.04 -39.51
C LEU A 130 47.96 6.86 -38.42
N VAL A 131 48.36 6.24 -37.32
CA VAL A 131 47.48 5.93 -36.19
C VAL A 131 47.62 7.02 -35.12
N TYR A 132 46.47 7.50 -34.65
CA TYR A 132 46.39 8.48 -33.57
C TYR A 132 46.66 7.83 -32.22
N GLN A 133 47.66 8.35 -31.50
CA GLN A 133 48.08 7.88 -30.19
C GLN A 133 47.97 8.98 -29.14
N ALA A 134 47.04 8.85 -28.19
CA ALA A 134 46.90 9.80 -27.09
C ALA A 134 46.83 9.06 -25.75
N SER A 135 47.75 9.40 -24.84
CA SER A 135 47.91 8.74 -23.54
C SER A 135 47.28 9.51 -22.37
N SER A 136 46.79 10.73 -22.60
CA SER A 136 46.07 11.52 -21.60
C SER A 136 45.19 12.61 -22.24
N GLY A 137 44.17 13.06 -21.50
CA GLY A 137 43.23 14.11 -21.96
C GLY A 137 41.97 13.57 -22.63
N ILE A 138 41.12 14.47 -23.13
CA ILE A 138 39.81 14.09 -23.69
C ILE A 138 39.91 13.41 -25.06
N THR A 139 41.07 13.45 -25.72
CA THR A 139 41.30 12.85 -27.04
C THR A 139 41.77 11.39 -26.97
N THR A 140 41.94 10.80 -25.77
CA THR A 140 42.27 9.38 -25.59
C THR A 140 41.22 8.45 -26.21
N VAL A 141 39.98 8.91 -26.36
CA VAL A 141 38.91 8.16 -27.03
C VAL A 141 39.15 7.99 -28.54
N LEU A 142 40.03 8.80 -29.16
CA LEU A 142 40.43 8.66 -30.56
C LEU A 142 41.65 7.73 -30.73
N ASN A 143 42.22 7.22 -29.64
CA ASN A 143 43.41 6.39 -29.66
C ASN A 143 43.18 5.12 -30.50
N GLY A 144 44.11 4.80 -31.41
CA GLY A 144 44.00 3.66 -32.32
C GLY A 144 43.22 3.93 -33.61
N MET A 145 42.58 5.10 -33.75
CA MET A 145 41.97 5.49 -35.04
C MET A 145 43.04 6.02 -36.00
N THR A 146 42.96 5.64 -37.26
CA THR A 146 43.77 6.26 -38.34
C THR A 146 43.35 7.70 -38.58
N VAL A 147 44.26 8.54 -39.09
CA VAL A 147 43.94 9.91 -39.52
C VAL A 147 42.76 9.91 -40.51
N GLY A 148 42.70 8.94 -41.42
CA GLY A 148 41.59 8.76 -42.35
C GLY A 148 40.24 8.50 -41.66
N GLN A 149 40.22 7.66 -40.61
CA GLN A 149 39.00 7.38 -39.84
C GLN A 149 38.52 8.59 -39.03
N ILE A 150 39.45 9.34 -38.40
CA ILE A 150 39.11 10.55 -37.65
C ILE A 150 38.51 11.61 -38.59
N VAL A 151 39.06 11.77 -39.79
CA VAL A 151 38.53 12.67 -40.83
C VAL A 151 37.17 12.20 -41.35
N ALA A 152 36.96 10.88 -41.51
CA ALA A 152 35.68 10.34 -41.92
C ALA A 152 34.58 10.61 -40.88
N GLU A 153 34.89 10.42 -39.60
CA GLU A 153 33.95 10.69 -38.51
C GLU A 153 33.71 12.21 -38.34
N ALA A 154 34.72 13.06 -38.51
CA ALA A 154 34.54 14.50 -38.55
C ALA A 154 33.61 14.93 -39.69
N ASN A 155 33.74 14.33 -40.88
CA ASN A 155 32.82 14.56 -41.99
C ASN A 155 31.40 14.04 -41.70
N GLN A 156 31.26 12.94 -40.96
CA GLN A 156 29.97 12.45 -40.48
C GLN A 156 29.33 13.41 -39.47
N TYR A 157 30.11 13.94 -38.52
CA TYR A 157 29.66 14.94 -37.54
C TYR A 157 29.20 16.23 -38.22
N LEU A 158 30.00 16.75 -39.16
CA LEU A 158 29.66 17.91 -39.98
C LEU A 158 28.41 17.65 -40.83
N SER A 159 28.14 16.39 -41.22
CA SER A 159 26.89 16.04 -41.89
C SER A 159 25.66 15.98 -40.96
N GLY A 160 25.83 16.20 -39.65
CA GLY A 160 24.78 16.11 -38.63
C GLY A 160 24.26 14.71 -38.34
N ALA A 161 24.98 13.68 -38.78
CA ALA A 161 24.71 12.30 -38.38
C ALA A 161 25.24 12.04 -36.96
N ALA A 162 24.66 11.05 -36.28
CA ALA A 162 25.19 10.59 -35.00
C ALA A 162 26.60 10.02 -35.19
N THR A 163 27.50 10.38 -34.30
CA THR A 163 28.91 9.94 -34.25
C THR A 163 29.22 9.37 -32.87
N ALA A 164 30.27 8.56 -32.77
CA ALA A 164 30.74 8.04 -31.50
C ALA A 164 31.39 9.13 -30.65
N HIS A 165 32.01 10.12 -31.32
CA HIS A 165 32.76 11.20 -30.68
C HIS A 165 32.09 12.57 -30.83
N THR A 166 32.30 13.44 -29.82
CA THR A 166 31.76 14.81 -29.81
C THR A 166 32.57 15.75 -30.72
N GLY A 167 31.96 16.83 -31.18
CA GLY A 167 32.64 17.83 -32.01
C GLY A 167 33.86 18.48 -31.33
N ALA A 168 33.85 18.62 -30.00
CA ALA A 168 34.99 19.13 -29.23
C ALA A 168 36.18 18.16 -29.25
N VAL A 169 35.93 16.86 -29.09
CA VAL A 169 36.95 15.80 -29.18
C VAL A 169 37.57 15.76 -30.57
N LEU A 170 36.75 15.77 -31.62
CA LEU A 170 37.19 15.74 -33.01
C LEU A 170 37.97 17.00 -33.39
N THR A 171 37.54 18.17 -32.93
CA THR A 171 38.23 19.45 -33.18
C THR A 171 39.62 19.45 -32.55
N LEU A 172 39.75 18.97 -31.31
CA LEU A 172 41.02 18.92 -30.60
C LEU A 172 41.95 17.84 -31.18
N GLY A 173 41.43 16.67 -31.53
CA GLY A 173 42.20 15.60 -32.17
C GLY A 173 42.79 16.02 -33.52
N LEU A 174 41.98 16.61 -34.40
CA LEU A 174 42.45 17.13 -35.68
C LEU A 174 43.47 18.27 -35.51
N ASN A 175 43.28 19.14 -34.52
CA ASN A 175 44.25 20.20 -34.23
C ASN A 175 45.61 19.62 -33.79
N LEU A 176 45.63 18.56 -32.98
CA LEU A 176 46.87 17.90 -32.57
C LEU A 176 47.57 17.21 -33.76
N ILE A 177 46.81 16.57 -34.67
CA ILE A 177 47.33 16.01 -35.94
C ILE A 177 47.98 17.11 -36.79
N ILE A 178 47.31 18.26 -36.92
CA ILE A 178 47.85 19.42 -37.66
C ILE A 178 49.17 19.87 -37.03
N GLN A 179 49.20 20.05 -35.71
CA GLN A 179 50.38 20.57 -35.01
C GLN A 179 51.57 19.60 -35.01
N GLU A 180 51.34 18.29 -35.18
CA GLU A 180 52.42 17.29 -35.20
C GLU A 180 53.38 17.48 -36.38
N TYR A 181 52.85 17.84 -37.54
CA TYR A 181 53.63 17.97 -38.78
C TYR A 181 53.53 19.35 -39.45
N ASP A 182 53.17 20.41 -38.70
CA ASP A 182 52.98 21.77 -39.24
C ASP A 182 54.29 22.34 -39.82
N GLY A 183 54.36 22.46 -41.14
CA GLY A 183 55.52 23.01 -41.85
C GLY A 183 56.82 22.21 -41.73
N GLY A 184 56.77 21.00 -41.16
CA GLY A 184 57.88 20.03 -41.15
C GLY A 184 59.06 20.33 -40.22
N VAL A 185 58.94 21.25 -39.25
CA VAL A 185 60.11 21.67 -38.43
C VAL A 185 59.89 21.61 -36.91
N GLN A 186 58.68 21.43 -36.37
CA GLN A 186 58.50 21.21 -34.92
C GLN A 186 57.42 20.19 -34.56
N ASN A 187 57.87 19.06 -34.02
CA ASN A 187 57.06 18.11 -33.25
C ASN A 187 56.83 18.70 -31.84
N THR A 188 55.57 18.80 -31.41
CA THR A 188 55.25 19.10 -30.02
C THR A 188 54.17 18.22 -29.40
N SER A 189 53.52 17.32 -30.14
CA SER A 189 52.34 16.58 -29.64
C SER A 189 52.53 15.06 -29.52
N ASN A 190 53.50 14.42 -30.21
CA ASN A 190 53.75 12.97 -30.19
C ASN A 190 52.48 12.11 -30.39
N VAL A 191 51.52 12.58 -31.20
CA VAL A 191 50.20 11.94 -31.35
C VAL A 191 50.08 10.99 -32.54
N LEU A 192 51.12 10.80 -33.36
CA LEU A 192 51.07 9.98 -34.58
C LEU A 192 52.33 9.12 -34.73
N GLU A 193 52.16 7.82 -35.01
CA GLU A 193 53.26 6.88 -35.28
C GLU A 193 52.97 6.04 -36.54
N LEU A 194 54.06 5.64 -37.23
CA LEU A 194 54.04 4.83 -38.45
C LEU A 194 54.36 3.39 -38.06
N GLU A 195 53.42 2.48 -38.28
CA GLU A 195 53.59 1.06 -37.98
C GLU A 195 54.74 0.49 -38.84
N CYS A 196 55.95 0.41 -38.28
CA CYS A 196 57.08 -0.26 -38.90
C CYS A 196 57.24 -1.63 -38.23
N GLY A 197 56.86 -2.69 -38.96
CA GLY A 197 56.96 -4.05 -38.46
C GLY A 197 58.40 -4.42 -38.11
N ASP A 198 58.66 -4.62 -36.82
CA ASP A 198 59.40 -5.78 -36.29
C ASP A 198 59.18 -5.97 -34.78
N CYS A 199 57.92 -6.11 -34.42
CA CYS A 199 57.28 -7.06 -33.51
C CYS A 199 55.79 -6.80 -33.78
N ASP A 200 54.96 -7.83 -33.95
CA ASP A 200 53.52 -7.60 -33.97
C ASP A 200 53.19 -6.81 -32.69
N ASP A 201 52.90 -5.53 -32.82
CA ASP A 201 52.25 -4.79 -31.77
C ASP A 201 50.90 -5.47 -31.65
N PRO A 202 50.62 -6.15 -30.52
CA PRO A 202 49.42 -6.94 -30.43
C PRO A 202 48.21 -6.05 -30.72
N ILE A 203 47.33 -6.53 -31.60
CA ILE A 203 46.12 -5.77 -31.94
C ILE A 203 45.35 -5.50 -30.63
N GLU A 204 45.26 -4.24 -30.22
CA GLU A 204 44.55 -3.84 -29.00
C GLU A 204 43.06 -3.78 -29.29
N THR A 205 42.30 -4.80 -28.88
CA THR A 205 40.83 -4.79 -28.99
C THR A 205 40.19 -4.51 -27.63
N THR A 206 39.32 -3.49 -27.57
CA THR A 206 38.55 -3.16 -26.36
C THR A 206 37.16 -3.78 -26.42
N ARG A 207 36.74 -4.44 -25.32
CA ARG A 207 35.36 -4.91 -25.13
C ARG A 207 34.80 -4.37 -23.83
N ASP A 208 33.76 -3.55 -23.93
CA ASP A 208 32.99 -3.11 -22.78
C ASP A 208 31.81 -4.05 -22.54
N VAL A 209 31.77 -4.64 -21.35
CA VAL A 209 30.68 -5.51 -20.88
C VAL A 209 29.97 -4.81 -19.74
N PHE A 210 28.69 -4.47 -19.94
CA PHE A 210 27.86 -3.87 -18.90
C PHE A 210 26.87 -4.89 -18.35
N ILE A 211 26.97 -5.18 -17.05
CA ILE A 211 26.03 -6.02 -16.30
C ILE A 211 25.24 -5.10 -15.37
N GLY A 212 24.01 -4.78 -15.77
CA GLY A 212 23.12 -3.91 -15.00
C GLY A 212 22.62 -4.56 -13.72
N GLY A 213 22.32 -3.73 -12.73
CA GLY A 213 21.88 -4.16 -11.41
C GLY A 213 20.45 -4.65 -11.43
N VAL A 214 20.08 -5.37 -10.36
CA VAL A 214 18.73 -5.89 -10.15
C VAL A 214 18.23 -5.46 -8.78
N ILE A 215 17.02 -4.92 -8.72
CA ILE A 215 16.27 -4.72 -7.47
C ILE A 215 15.08 -5.67 -7.50
N SER A 216 14.93 -6.50 -6.47
CA SER A 216 13.88 -7.51 -6.39
C SER A 216 13.37 -7.70 -4.98
N GLY A 217 12.18 -8.28 -4.87
CA GLY A 217 11.53 -8.63 -3.62
C GLY A 217 10.29 -9.49 -3.84
N GLN A 218 9.56 -9.74 -2.76
CA GLN A 218 8.27 -10.43 -2.77
C GLN A 218 7.17 -9.58 -2.14
N LYS A 219 5.98 -9.67 -2.73
CA LYS A 219 4.73 -9.25 -2.11
C LYS A 219 4.03 -10.47 -1.54
N TRP A 220 3.70 -10.44 -0.27
CA TRP A 220 3.05 -11.56 0.41
C TRP A 220 1.88 -11.09 1.27
N GLU A 221 0.93 -11.98 1.45
CA GLU A 221 -0.20 -11.82 2.37
C GLU A 221 0.26 -12.21 3.76
N ASP A 222 0.27 -11.24 4.66
CA ASP A 222 0.63 -11.44 6.06
C ASP A 222 -0.57 -11.97 6.81
N HIS A 223 -0.64 -13.30 6.95
CA HIS A 223 -1.84 -13.95 7.42
C HIS A 223 -2.15 -13.63 8.88
N ASN A 224 -1.12 -13.51 9.73
CA ASN A 224 -1.27 -13.23 11.16
C ASN A 224 -1.09 -11.74 11.52
N GLY A 225 -0.59 -10.93 10.59
CA GLY A 225 -0.40 -9.50 10.72
C GLY A 225 0.82 -9.07 11.55
N ASP A 226 1.83 -9.93 11.70
CA ASP A 226 3.00 -9.68 12.56
C ASP A 226 4.19 -9.02 11.84
N GLY A 227 4.11 -8.84 10.53
CA GLY A 227 5.12 -8.21 9.69
C GLY A 227 6.30 -9.12 9.34
N ILE A 228 6.21 -10.43 9.62
CA ILE A 228 7.21 -11.44 9.29
C ILE A 228 6.64 -12.41 8.26
N GLN A 229 7.38 -12.69 7.20
CA GLN A 229 6.96 -13.68 6.22
C GLN A 229 7.13 -15.10 6.77
N ASP A 230 6.02 -15.72 7.17
CA ASP A 230 5.94 -17.05 7.75
C ASP A 230 5.64 -18.15 6.71
N LEU A 231 5.78 -19.40 7.14
CA LEU A 231 5.33 -20.54 6.33
C LEU A 231 3.81 -20.57 6.26
N GLY A 232 3.26 -20.24 5.10
CA GLY A 232 1.81 -20.14 4.86
C GLY A 232 1.38 -18.77 4.36
N ASP A 233 2.28 -17.78 4.42
CA ASP A 233 2.06 -16.47 3.82
C ASP A 233 2.30 -16.53 2.30
N ASP A 234 1.20 -16.60 1.56
CA ASP A 234 1.20 -16.75 0.12
C ASP A 234 1.56 -15.43 -0.59
N GLY A 235 2.19 -15.55 -1.76
CA GLY A 235 2.50 -14.40 -2.60
C GLY A 235 1.25 -13.75 -3.22
N ILE A 236 1.18 -12.41 -3.21
CA ILE A 236 0.04 -11.69 -3.79
C ILE A 236 0.35 -11.31 -5.24
N LYS A 237 -0.50 -11.76 -6.16
CA LYS A 237 -0.40 -11.49 -7.60
C LYS A 237 -0.96 -10.13 -7.99
N ASP A 238 -0.44 -9.56 -9.08
CA ASP A 238 -0.94 -8.34 -9.74
C ASP A 238 -0.90 -7.09 -8.82
N TRP A 239 -0.03 -7.09 -7.81
CA TRP A 239 0.21 -5.94 -6.93
C TRP A 239 1.18 -4.97 -7.59
N ASN A 240 0.83 -3.69 -7.63
CA ASN A 240 1.65 -2.67 -8.29
C ASN A 240 2.79 -2.19 -7.38
N ILE A 241 4.03 -2.42 -7.83
CA ILE A 241 5.26 -1.97 -7.17
C ILE A 241 5.90 -0.89 -8.02
N THR A 242 6.29 0.23 -7.40
CA THR A 242 6.91 1.38 -8.07
C THR A 242 8.38 1.48 -7.68
N LEU A 243 9.24 1.73 -8.66
CA LEU A 243 10.65 2.07 -8.49
C LEU A 243 10.86 3.52 -8.91
N ILE A 244 11.43 4.31 -8.00
CA ILE A 244 11.80 5.70 -8.21
C ILE A 244 13.32 5.78 -8.18
N ARG A 245 13.93 6.39 -9.19
CA ARG A 245 15.37 6.70 -9.20
C ARG A 245 15.57 8.19 -8.95
N ASP A 246 16.32 8.49 -7.90
CA ASP A 246 16.82 9.82 -7.58
C ASP A 246 18.02 10.14 -8.50
N VAL A 247 17.81 11.07 -9.44
CA VAL A 247 18.77 11.36 -10.52
C VAL A 247 19.76 12.45 -10.13
N ASP A 248 19.34 13.44 -9.33
CA ASP A 248 20.14 14.62 -9.01
C ASP A 248 20.68 14.63 -7.56
N GLY A 249 20.24 13.68 -6.73
CA GLY A 249 20.66 13.51 -5.35
C GLY A 249 19.95 14.43 -4.36
N ASP A 250 18.82 15.05 -4.73
CA ASP A 250 18.07 15.99 -3.89
C ASP A 250 17.02 15.31 -2.98
N GLY A 251 16.77 14.03 -3.20
CA GLY A 251 15.77 13.23 -2.49
C GLY A 251 14.84 12.51 -3.47
N PHE A 252 13.75 11.93 -2.95
CA PHE A 252 12.73 11.29 -3.77
C PHE A 252 11.45 12.14 -3.78
N GLY A 253 10.75 12.17 -4.92
CA GLY A 253 9.50 12.92 -5.17
C GLY A 253 9.65 14.14 -6.09
N GLY A 254 10.82 14.33 -6.71
CA GLY A 254 11.10 15.38 -7.69
C GLY A 254 10.42 15.12 -9.04
N ALA A 255 10.31 16.15 -9.89
CA ALA A 255 9.76 16.00 -11.25
C ALA A 255 10.78 15.41 -12.25
N ASP A 256 12.04 15.41 -11.84
CA ASP A 256 13.22 14.87 -12.51
C ASP A 256 13.45 13.38 -12.20
N ASP A 257 12.85 12.88 -11.12
CA ASP A 257 12.89 11.46 -10.76
C ASP A 257 12.31 10.58 -11.86
N VAL A 258 13.02 9.48 -12.13
CA VAL A 258 12.53 8.47 -13.06
C VAL A 258 11.67 7.47 -12.31
N ILE A 259 10.40 7.39 -12.68
CA ILE A 259 9.42 6.49 -12.07
C ILE A 259 9.08 5.36 -13.04
N VAL A 260 9.23 4.12 -12.59
CA VAL A 260 8.85 2.91 -13.33
C VAL A 260 8.00 2.04 -12.41
N ALA A 261 7.07 1.27 -12.94
CA ALA A 261 6.25 0.34 -12.15
C ALA A 261 6.23 -1.05 -12.78
N THR A 262 6.02 -2.05 -11.94
CA THR A 262 5.81 -3.44 -12.33
C THR A 262 4.71 -4.05 -11.48
N SER A 263 4.12 -5.16 -11.95
CA SER A 263 3.16 -5.93 -11.18
C SER A 263 3.78 -7.23 -10.71
N THR A 264 3.44 -7.65 -9.49
CA THR A 264 3.92 -8.91 -8.92
C THR A 264 3.39 -10.12 -9.69
N ALA A 265 4.24 -11.14 -9.80
CA ALA A 265 3.90 -12.41 -10.41
C ALA A 265 2.94 -13.24 -9.53
N ALA A 266 2.54 -14.42 -10.02
CA ALA A 266 1.60 -15.28 -9.32
C ALA A 266 2.08 -15.79 -7.95
N ASP A 267 3.38 -15.84 -7.75
CA ASP A 267 4.04 -16.19 -6.49
C ASP A 267 4.45 -14.96 -5.67
N GLY A 268 3.94 -13.77 -6.02
CA GLY A 268 4.25 -12.52 -5.35
C GLY A 268 5.60 -11.90 -5.71
N THR A 269 6.44 -12.56 -6.52
CA THR A 269 7.76 -12.03 -6.87
C THR A 269 7.68 -10.85 -7.82
N TYR A 270 8.62 -9.91 -7.69
CA TYR A 270 8.80 -8.82 -8.65
C TYR A 270 10.30 -8.50 -8.82
N SER A 271 10.66 -7.94 -9.98
CA SER A 271 12.03 -7.47 -10.21
C SER A 271 12.10 -6.32 -11.20
N PHE A 272 13.10 -5.47 -10.99
CA PHE A 272 13.57 -4.44 -11.91
C PHE A 272 15.00 -4.81 -12.31
N THR A 273 15.24 -4.95 -13.62
CA THR A 273 16.52 -5.44 -14.16
C THR A 273 17.20 -4.38 -15.01
N ALA A 274 18.47 -4.59 -15.34
CA ALA A 274 19.28 -3.69 -16.17
C ALA A 274 19.40 -2.26 -15.59
N LEU A 275 19.46 -2.15 -14.26
CA LEU A 275 19.54 -0.86 -13.58
C LEU A 275 20.97 -0.29 -13.58
N ALA A 276 21.07 1.03 -13.74
CA ALA A 276 22.34 1.74 -13.57
C ALA A 276 22.67 1.92 -12.08
N ALA A 277 23.93 2.23 -11.76
CA ALA A 277 24.28 2.67 -10.42
C ALA A 277 23.53 3.98 -10.06
N GLY A 278 23.19 4.13 -8.79
CA GLY A 278 22.41 5.26 -8.29
C GLY A 278 21.56 4.91 -7.06
N ASN A 279 20.81 5.89 -6.58
CA ASN A 279 19.88 5.75 -5.48
C ASN A 279 18.47 5.48 -6.00
N TYR A 280 17.80 4.54 -5.36
CA TYR A 280 16.46 4.08 -5.73
C TYR A 280 15.58 3.99 -4.49
N ARG A 281 14.28 4.21 -4.68
CA ARG A 281 13.23 3.86 -3.73
C ARG A 281 12.30 2.88 -4.40
N VAL A 282 12.14 1.70 -3.81
CA VAL A 282 11.10 0.76 -4.19
C VAL A 282 9.96 0.88 -3.18
N GLN A 283 8.73 1.04 -3.67
CA GLN A 283 7.57 1.29 -2.82
C GLN A 283 6.31 0.61 -3.35
N GLU A 284 5.41 0.32 -2.43
CA GLU A 284 4.03 -0.05 -2.75
C GLU A 284 3.05 1.11 -2.46
N GLY A 285 1.84 1.01 -3.00
CA GLY A 285 0.76 1.97 -2.73
C GLY A 285 -0.25 1.46 -1.69
N ASP A 286 -1.08 2.38 -1.19
CA ASP A 286 -2.23 2.02 -0.36
C ASP A 286 -3.33 1.37 -1.23
N VAL A 287 -3.80 0.21 -0.80
CA VAL A 287 -4.93 -0.50 -1.45
C VAL A 287 -6.09 -0.57 -0.47
N PRO A 288 -7.28 -0.04 -0.82
CA PRO A 288 -8.45 -0.12 0.06
C PRO A 288 -8.78 -1.56 0.48
N GLY A 289 -9.03 -1.76 1.77
CA GLY A 289 -9.28 -3.08 2.34
C GLY A 289 -8.01 -3.86 2.70
N TRP A 290 -6.82 -3.28 2.50
CA TRP A 290 -5.54 -3.86 2.92
C TRP A 290 -4.79 -2.92 3.85
N THR A 291 -4.02 -3.49 4.79
CA THR A 291 -3.17 -2.76 5.72
C THR A 291 -1.72 -3.21 5.54
N HIS A 292 -0.78 -2.26 5.46
CA HIS A 292 0.66 -2.58 5.46
C HIS A 292 1.06 -3.14 6.82
N THR A 293 1.74 -4.29 6.83
CA THR A 293 2.33 -4.86 8.05
C THR A 293 3.85 -4.73 8.07
N THR A 294 4.43 -4.32 6.94
CA THR A 294 5.84 -3.98 6.77
C THR A 294 6.00 -2.50 6.37
N VAL A 295 7.23 -2.05 6.12
CA VAL A 295 7.49 -0.68 5.64
C VAL A 295 6.91 -0.47 4.24
N ALA A 296 6.31 0.69 3.97
CA ALA A 296 5.73 1.01 2.67
C ALA A 296 6.77 1.22 1.54
N PHE A 297 8.05 1.41 1.90
CA PHE A 297 9.14 1.58 0.94
C PHE A 297 10.51 1.13 1.50
N HIS A 298 11.42 0.80 0.59
CA HIS A 298 12.84 0.55 0.86
C HIS A 298 13.71 1.46 -0.01
N ASP A 299 14.68 2.13 0.61
CA ASP A 299 15.68 2.94 -0.09
C ASP A 299 16.93 2.10 -0.34
N VAL A 300 17.39 2.06 -1.59
CA VAL A 300 18.44 1.16 -2.10
C VAL A 300 19.47 1.96 -2.89
N THR A 301 20.76 1.78 -2.58
CA THR A 301 21.86 2.33 -3.39
C THR A 301 22.55 1.21 -4.16
N LEU A 302 22.53 1.30 -5.49
CA LEU A 302 23.30 0.42 -6.37
C LEU A 302 24.65 1.05 -6.71
N THR A 303 25.72 0.27 -6.61
CA THR A 303 27.10 0.70 -6.88
C THR A 303 27.68 -0.06 -8.07
N ALA A 304 28.47 0.62 -8.90
CA ALA A 304 29.18 -0.02 -10.01
C ALA A 304 30.58 -0.44 -9.56
N THR A 305 30.99 -1.65 -9.92
CA THR A 305 32.36 -2.15 -9.82
C THR A 305 32.90 -2.34 -11.24
N ILE A 306 34.08 -1.80 -11.51
CA ILE A 306 34.75 -1.92 -12.81
C ILE A 306 35.92 -2.89 -12.64
N GLU A 307 35.88 -3.99 -13.41
CA GLU A 307 36.96 -4.95 -13.52
C GLU A 307 37.57 -4.85 -14.92
N VAL A 308 38.89 -4.71 -14.99
CA VAL A 308 39.63 -4.67 -16.26
C VAL A 308 40.45 -5.95 -16.34
N ALA A 309 40.14 -6.78 -17.32
CA ALA A 309 40.90 -7.98 -17.65
C ALA A 309 41.68 -7.73 -18.94
N VAL A 310 42.97 -8.03 -18.92
CA VAL A 310 43.85 -8.00 -20.09
C VAL A 310 44.20 -9.45 -20.40
N GLU A 311 43.87 -9.89 -21.62
CA GLU A 311 44.19 -11.22 -22.13
C GLU A 311 45.17 -11.08 -23.29
N GLU A 312 46.32 -11.74 -23.15
CA GLU A 312 47.28 -11.94 -24.23
C GLU A 312 46.86 -13.21 -24.99
N ILE A 313 46.56 -13.07 -26.27
CA ILE A 313 46.15 -14.16 -27.15
C ILE A 313 47.31 -14.47 -28.10
N ASN A 314 47.85 -15.69 -28.01
CA ASN A 314 48.90 -16.21 -28.90
C ASN A 314 48.33 -17.47 -29.57
N ASN A 315 47.80 -17.33 -30.78
CA ASN A 315 47.09 -18.41 -31.47
C ASN A 315 48.02 -19.27 -32.35
N ASP A 316 49.27 -18.85 -32.55
CA ASP A 316 50.23 -19.53 -33.42
C ASP A 316 51.33 -20.33 -32.68
N GLY A 317 51.46 -20.13 -31.36
CA GLY A 317 52.39 -20.86 -30.49
C GLY A 317 53.83 -20.34 -30.49
N ASP A 318 54.07 -19.13 -31.00
CA ASP A 318 55.35 -18.41 -30.83
C ASP A 318 55.39 -17.63 -29.50
N ASP A 319 56.57 -17.12 -29.14
CA ASP A 319 56.87 -16.32 -27.94
C ASP A 319 56.45 -14.83 -28.10
N CYS A 320 55.79 -14.47 -29.21
CA CYS A 320 55.20 -13.16 -29.45
C CYS A 320 53.68 -13.14 -29.17
N VAL A 321 53.14 -11.97 -28.80
CA VAL A 321 51.72 -11.78 -28.50
C VAL A 321 50.99 -11.29 -29.76
N ASP A 322 49.98 -12.03 -30.22
CA ASP A 322 49.26 -11.72 -31.47
C ASP A 322 48.16 -10.64 -31.28
N GLU A 323 47.43 -10.72 -30.17
CA GLU A 323 46.34 -9.81 -29.80
C GLU A 323 46.37 -9.56 -28.29
N VAL A 324 46.23 -8.28 -27.89
CA VAL A 324 46.00 -7.90 -26.50
C VAL A 324 44.56 -7.45 -26.43
N ARG A 325 43.77 -8.22 -25.72
CA ARG A 325 42.35 -7.95 -25.55
C ARG A 325 42.11 -7.35 -24.19
N THR A 326 41.72 -6.08 -24.16
CA THR A 326 41.31 -5.40 -22.93
C THR A 326 39.79 -5.47 -22.78
N THR A 327 39.30 -6.24 -21.81
CA THR A 327 37.87 -6.29 -21.46
C THR A 327 37.60 -5.46 -20.22
N THR A 328 36.80 -4.41 -20.35
CA THR A 328 36.27 -3.64 -19.21
C THR A 328 34.88 -4.17 -18.87
N THR A 329 34.74 -4.81 -17.71
CA THR A 329 33.45 -5.27 -17.21
C THR A 329 32.97 -4.33 -16.11
N THR A 330 31.87 -3.62 -16.38
CA THR A 330 31.16 -2.83 -15.36
C THR A 330 30.01 -3.66 -14.83
N THR A 331 30.08 -4.06 -13.57
CA THR A 331 29.01 -4.79 -12.87
C THR A 331 28.36 -3.89 -11.84
N VAL A 332 27.05 -3.68 -11.95
CA VAL A 332 26.27 -2.95 -10.96
C VAL A 332 25.74 -3.92 -9.91
N SER A 333 25.84 -3.53 -8.64
CA SER A 333 25.33 -4.34 -7.52
C SER A 333 23.83 -4.59 -7.65
N SER A 334 23.35 -5.61 -6.94
CA SER A 334 21.93 -5.97 -6.87
C SER A 334 21.45 -5.94 -5.43
N SER A 335 20.16 -5.71 -5.25
CA SER A 335 19.48 -5.74 -3.97
C SER A 335 18.29 -6.70 -4.05
N SER A 336 18.32 -7.71 -3.17
CA SER A 336 17.21 -8.63 -2.93
C SER A 336 16.50 -8.26 -1.63
N ASP A 337 15.41 -8.96 -1.33
CA ASP A 337 14.68 -8.88 -0.06
C ASP A 337 14.00 -7.53 0.23
N ASN A 338 13.72 -6.76 -0.83
CA ASN A 338 12.89 -5.56 -0.74
C ASN A 338 11.40 -5.94 -0.65
N SER A 339 11.04 -6.77 0.32
CA SER A 339 9.73 -7.41 0.38
C SER A 339 8.70 -6.57 1.14
N PHE A 340 7.43 -6.86 0.86
CA PHE A 340 6.27 -6.12 1.34
C PHE A 340 5.16 -7.07 1.80
N GLY A 341 4.87 -7.13 3.10
CA GLY A 341 3.74 -7.85 3.69
C GLY A 341 2.51 -6.97 3.88
N ASN A 342 1.33 -7.45 3.47
CA ASN A 342 0.04 -6.80 3.74
C ASN A 342 -1.00 -7.76 4.28
N PHE A 343 -1.87 -7.24 5.14
CA PHE A 343 -3.02 -7.91 5.73
C PHE A 343 -4.32 -7.49 5.02
N GLU A 344 -5.12 -8.43 4.53
CA GLU A 344 -6.48 -8.17 4.03
C GLU A 344 -7.42 -7.95 5.21
N ASN A 345 -7.96 -6.74 5.33
CA ASN A 345 -8.82 -6.34 6.43
C ASN A 345 -10.10 -7.18 6.50
N ILE A 346 -10.51 -7.51 7.72
CA ILE A 346 -11.66 -8.37 7.96
C ILE A 346 -12.93 -7.59 8.29
N LYS A 347 -14.04 -8.32 8.31
CA LYS A 347 -15.33 -7.85 8.84
C LYS A 347 -15.67 -8.65 10.08
N ILE A 348 -16.22 -7.97 11.09
CA ILE A 348 -16.73 -8.60 12.31
C ILE A 348 -18.24 -8.35 12.38
N ARG A 349 -19.04 -9.43 12.45
CA ARG A 349 -20.50 -9.37 12.36
C ARG A 349 -21.17 -10.08 13.52
N GLY A 350 -22.31 -9.54 13.95
CA GLY A 350 -23.14 -10.17 14.96
C GLY A 350 -24.61 -9.82 14.88
N LEU A 351 -25.39 -10.45 15.75
CA LEU A 351 -26.84 -10.32 15.86
C LEU A 351 -27.23 -9.80 17.24
N LYS A 352 -28.20 -8.90 17.26
CA LYS A 352 -28.88 -8.39 18.45
C LYS A 352 -30.34 -8.80 18.42
N TYR A 353 -30.81 -9.40 19.50
CA TYR A 353 -32.21 -9.79 19.67
C TYR A 353 -32.76 -9.37 21.02
N GLN A 354 -34.10 -9.33 21.09
CA GLN A 354 -34.88 -9.21 22.30
C GLN A 354 -35.13 -10.59 22.85
N ASP A 355 -34.53 -10.88 23.99
CA ASP A 355 -34.75 -12.08 24.78
C ASP A 355 -36.04 -11.90 25.60
N HIS A 356 -37.16 -12.45 25.14
CA HIS A 356 -38.46 -12.22 25.77
C HIS A 356 -38.61 -12.92 27.12
N ASN A 357 -37.88 -14.00 27.33
CA ASN A 357 -38.00 -14.82 28.54
C ASN A 357 -36.81 -14.67 29.51
N GLY A 358 -35.80 -13.88 29.14
CA GLY A 358 -34.65 -13.53 29.96
C GLY A 358 -33.69 -14.70 30.21
N ASN A 359 -33.68 -15.73 29.35
CA ASN A 359 -32.88 -16.94 29.56
C ASN A 359 -31.45 -16.86 28.98
N GLY A 360 -31.10 -15.79 28.28
CA GLY A 360 -29.77 -15.60 27.68
C GLY A 360 -29.52 -16.45 26.42
N VAL A 361 -30.57 -17.01 25.82
CA VAL A 361 -30.53 -17.79 24.58
C VAL A 361 -31.49 -17.14 23.58
N GLN A 362 -31.21 -17.25 22.29
CA GLN A 362 -32.14 -16.80 21.26
C GLN A 362 -33.15 -17.91 20.97
N ASP A 363 -34.40 -17.68 21.32
CA ASP A 363 -35.49 -18.65 21.14
C ASP A 363 -36.38 -18.35 19.93
N ASP A 364 -37.17 -19.34 19.52
CA ASP A 364 -38.22 -19.15 18.52
C ASP A 364 -39.24 -18.11 19.00
N GLY A 365 -39.36 -17.01 18.24
CA GLY A 365 -40.25 -15.89 18.56
C GLY A 365 -39.52 -14.66 19.09
N ASP A 366 -38.25 -14.77 19.46
CA ASP A 366 -37.42 -13.62 19.80
C ASP A 366 -37.20 -12.72 18.58
N GLN A 367 -37.35 -11.41 18.81
CA GLN A 367 -37.36 -10.42 17.74
C GLN A 367 -36.00 -9.75 17.62
N PRO A 368 -35.54 -9.44 16.40
CA PRO A 368 -34.32 -8.65 16.22
C PRO A 368 -34.48 -7.24 16.78
N LEU A 369 -33.40 -6.68 17.32
CA LEU A 369 -33.38 -5.34 17.89
C LEU A 369 -32.50 -4.39 17.06
N ALA A 370 -33.13 -3.37 16.48
CA ALA A 370 -32.48 -2.34 15.68
C ALA A 370 -32.05 -1.11 16.50
N GLY A 371 -31.02 -0.40 16.05
CA GLY A 371 -30.56 0.85 16.65
C GLY A 371 -29.67 0.69 17.89
N TRP A 372 -29.14 -0.52 18.13
CA TRP A 372 -28.23 -0.80 19.23
C TRP A 372 -26.79 -0.60 18.81
N THR A 373 -26.00 0.08 19.65
CA THR A 373 -24.61 0.43 19.35
C THR A 373 -23.64 -0.56 19.98
N PHE A 374 -22.66 -0.95 19.18
CA PHE A 374 -21.55 -1.83 19.55
C PHE A 374 -20.23 -1.07 19.40
N ILE A 375 -19.28 -1.39 20.28
CA ILE A 375 -17.96 -0.77 20.33
C ILE A 375 -16.92 -1.86 20.02
N LEU A 376 -16.00 -1.55 19.11
CA LEU A 376 -14.82 -2.37 18.83
C LEU A 376 -13.63 -1.82 19.63
N ASN A 377 -12.96 -2.69 20.36
CA ASN A 377 -11.78 -2.42 21.20
C ASN A 377 -12.05 -1.36 22.28
N ASP A 378 -13.20 -1.47 22.93
CA ASP A 378 -13.61 -0.67 24.09
C ASP A 378 -12.54 -0.66 25.17
N ASN A 379 -12.35 0.50 25.82
CA ASN A 379 -11.36 0.66 26.89
C ASN A 379 -11.78 0.06 28.26
N GLY A 380 -12.89 -0.70 28.28
CA GLY A 380 -13.46 -1.36 29.45
C GLY A 380 -14.57 -0.55 30.14
N ASN A 381 -14.90 0.65 29.66
CA ASN A 381 -15.95 1.49 30.22
C ASN A 381 -17.34 1.25 29.59
N ARG A 382 -17.41 0.55 28.45
CA ARG A 382 -18.64 0.29 27.67
C ARG A 382 -19.40 1.56 27.27
N MET A 383 -18.69 2.67 27.13
CA MET A 383 -19.21 3.97 26.72
C MET A 383 -18.59 4.37 25.39
N VAL A 384 -19.42 4.87 24.47
CA VAL A 384 -18.91 5.33 23.18
C VAL A 384 -18.05 6.57 23.39
N ASP A 385 -16.74 6.41 23.19
CA ASP A 385 -15.75 7.47 23.30
C ASP A 385 -15.33 8.02 21.92
N VAL A 386 -14.77 9.24 21.92
CA VAL A 386 -14.28 9.86 20.68
C VAL A 386 -13.07 9.09 20.17
N GLY A 387 -13.19 8.57 18.94
CA GLY A 387 -12.12 7.81 18.27
C GLY A 387 -12.34 6.30 18.29
N GLU A 388 -13.34 5.80 19.02
CA GLU A 388 -13.70 4.39 18.97
C GLU A 388 -14.48 4.04 17.70
N THR A 389 -14.24 2.84 17.19
CA THR A 389 -15.00 2.32 16.05
C THR A 389 -16.30 1.73 16.57
N THR A 390 -17.43 2.17 16.00
CA THR A 390 -18.76 1.70 16.41
C THR A 390 -19.55 1.12 15.25
N ALA A 391 -20.45 0.19 15.56
CA ALA A 391 -21.42 -0.38 14.63
C ALA A 391 -22.82 -0.33 15.23
N VAL A 392 -23.84 -0.11 14.41
CA VAL A 392 -25.24 -0.02 14.85
C VAL A 392 -26.06 -1.12 14.19
N THR A 393 -26.93 -1.76 14.95
CA THR A 393 -27.79 -2.83 14.42
C THR A 393 -28.86 -2.29 13.48
N ASN A 394 -29.04 -2.98 12.37
CA ASN A 394 -30.10 -2.67 11.40
C ASN A 394 -31.47 -3.28 11.81
N ALA A 395 -32.49 -3.17 10.96
CA ALA A 395 -33.83 -3.71 11.19
C ALA A 395 -33.88 -5.23 11.43
N ALA A 396 -32.89 -5.97 10.93
CA ALA A 396 -32.75 -7.41 11.15
C ALA A 396 -31.88 -7.73 12.39
N GLY A 397 -31.53 -6.73 13.20
CA GLY A 397 -30.70 -6.89 14.38
C GLY A 397 -29.22 -7.10 14.08
N VAL A 398 -28.78 -6.94 12.83
CA VAL A 398 -27.39 -7.25 12.43
C VAL A 398 -26.53 -6.00 12.52
N PHE A 399 -25.35 -6.12 13.15
CA PHE A 399 -24.28 -5.11 13.09
C PHE A 399 -23.06 -5.67 12.34
N CYS A 400 -22.23 -4.77 11.80
CA CYS A 400 -21.02 -5.12 11.07
C CYS A 400 -19.96 -4.03 11.26
N PHE A 401 -18.80 -4.43 11.75
CA PHE A 401 -17.56 -3.67 11.60
C PHE A 401 -16.93 -4.03 10.26
N THR A 402 -16.45 -3.03 9.53
CA THR A 402 -15.73 -3.21 8.27
C THR A 402 -14.32 -2.66 8.42
N ASP A 403 -13.41 -3.14 7.56
CA ASP A 403 -12.03 -2.66 7.48
C ASP A 403 -11.27 -2.80 8.80
N VAL A 404 -11.46 -3.93 9.49
CA VAL A 404 -10.74 -4.25 10.73
C VAL A 404 -9.36 -4.80 10.37
N GLY A 405 -8.31 -4.08 10.76
CA GLY A 405 -6.92 -4.47 10.53
C GLY A 405 -6.41 -5.59 11.45
N PRO A 406 -5.10 -5.90 11.38
CA PRO A 406 -4.50 -6.99 12.14
C PRO A 406 -4.51 -6.73 13.65
N GLY A 407 -4.42 -7.83 14.41
CA GLY A 407 -4.31 -7.81 15.86
C GLY A 407 -5.50 -8.44 16.59
N VAL A 408 -5.50 -8.27 17.91
CA VAL A 408 -6.61 -8.74 18.77
C VAL A 408 -7.75 -7.73 18.75
N TRP A 409 -8.97 -8.25 18.75
CA TRP A 409 -10.18 -7.45 18.78
C TRP A 409 -11.12 -7.89 19.90
N THR A 410 -11.87 -6.93 20.44
CA THR A 410 -12.94 -7.15 21.40
C THR A 410 -14.19 -6.38 20.97
N VAL A 411 -15.34 -7.02 20.95
CA VAL A 411 -16.64 -6.39 20.67
C VAL A 411 -17.51 -6.42 21.92
N VAL A 412 -17.98 -5.25 22.35
CA VAL A 412 -18.93 -5.10 23.46
C VAL A 412 -20.17 -4.32 23.03
N GLU A 413 -21.29 -4.60 23.70
CA GLU A 413 -22.47 -3.75 23.62
C GLU A 413 -22.25 -2.50 24.47
N ALA A 414 -22.49 -1.31 23.89
CA ALA A 414 -22.52 -0.07 24.65
C ALA A 414 -23.67 -0.09 25.66
N ILE A 415 -23.50 0.56 26.81
CA ILE A 415 -24.51 0.55 27.89
C ILE A 415 -25.93 0.82 27.37
N ALA A 416 -26.81 -0.14 27.60
CA ALA A 416 -28.23 -0.07 27.25
C ALA A 416 -28.98 1.02 28.05
N GLY A 417 -30.12 1.49 27.52
CA GLY A 417 -31.02 2.37 28.28
C GLY A 417 -31.56 1.71 29.57
N ALA A 418 -31.91 2.50 30.58
CA ALA A 418 -32.20 2.07 31.97
C ALA A 418 -33.30 1.00 32.17
N ASN A 419 -34.01 0.59 31.12
CA ASN A 419 -35.08 -0.43 31.17
C ASN A 419 -34.68 -1.74 30.48
N TRP A 420 -33.42 -1.94 30.12
CA TRP A 420 -32.95 -3.17 29.46
C TRP A 420 -31.85 -3.83 30.27
N ILE A 421 -31.88 -5.17 30.31
CA ILE A 421 -30.83 -5.99 30.90
C ILE A 421 -30.24 -6.84 29.79
N GLN A 422 -28.92 -6.84 29.68
CA GLN A 422 -28.19 -7.71 28.77
C GLN A 422 -28.18 -9.15 29.34
N THR A 423 -28.70 -10.10 28.58
CA THR A 423 -28.84 -11.52 28.95
C THR A 423 -27.87 -12.43 28.21
N GLN A 424 -27.32 -12.00 27.06
CA GLN A 424 -26.28 -12.72 26.33
C GLN A 424 -25.17 -11.77 25.84
N GLY A 425 -23.92 -12.23 25.85
CA GLY A 425 -22.75 -11.46 25.41
C GLY A 425 -22.23 -10.45 26.44
N ASN A 426 -22.56 -10.61 27.72
CA ASN A 426 -22.27 -9.61 28.76
C ASN A 426 -20.76 -9.33 28.90
N SER A 427 -19.90 -10.33 28.74
CA SER A 427 -18.43 -10.14 28.77
C SER A 427 -17.85 -9.54 27.49
N GLY A 428 -18.67 -9.37 26.44
CA GLY A 428 -18.18 -9.14 25.09
C GLY A 428 -17.68 -10.41 24.41
N TYR A 429 -17.15 -10.25 23.20
CA TYR A 429 -16.50 -11.30 22.43
C TYR A 429 -15.12 -10.83 22.00
N ASP A 430 -14.12 -11.66 22.24
CA ASP A 430 -12.73 -11.46 21.83
C ASP A 430 -12.35 -12.37 20.67
N GLY A 431 -11.31 -11.98 19.93
CA GLY A 431 -10.70 -12.80 18.91
C GLY A 431 -9.41 -12.19 18.37
N THR A 432 -8.78 -12.91 17.46
CA THR A 432 -7.62 -12.46 16.69
C THR A 432 -8.03 -12.33 15.24
N ALA A 433 -7.61 -11.24 14.58
CA ALA A 433 -7.84 -11.06 13.15
C ALA A 433 -6.76 -11.82 12.36
N TYR A 434 -7.20 -12.65 11.40
CA TYR A 434 -6.36 -13.27 10.38
C TYR A 434 -6.77 -12.74 9.01
N SER A 435 -5.82 -12.58 8.11
CA SER A 435 -6.03 -11.90 6.82
C SER A 435 -7.17 -12.54 6.03
N GLY A 436 -8.14 -11.73 5.60
CA GLY A 436 -9.31 -12.16 4.83
C GLY A 436 -10.36 -12.98 5.62
N GLU A 437 -10.06 -13.37 6.86
CA GLU A 437 -10.90 -14.25 7.69
C GLU A 437 -11.95 -13.46 8.48
N ASN A 438 -13.13 -13.28 7.88
CA ASN A 438 -14.23 -12.59 8.54
C ASN A 438 -14.72 -13.31 9.80
N ALA A 439 -14.86 -12.58 10.90
CA ALA A 439 -15.47 -13.07 12.13
C ALA A 439 -17.01 -12.86 12.11
N ALA A 440 -17.74 -13.91 12.49
CA ALA A 440 -19.20 -13.89 12.55
C ALA A 440 -19.70 -14.70 13.75
N GLY A 441 -21.02 -14.68 13.98
CA GLY A 441 -21.65 -15.49 15.02
C GLY A 441 -21.61 -14.88 16.42
N LEU A 442 -21.26 -13.59 16.54
CA LEU A 442 -21.42 -12.83 17.78
C LEU A 442 -22.92 -12.63 18.04
N VAL A 443 -23.42 -12.99 19.23
CA VAL A 443 -24.85 -12.90 19.55
C VAL A 443 -25.07 -12.15 20.86
N PHE A 444 -25.93 -11.13 20.82
CA PHE A 444 -26.21 -10.26 21.95
C PHE A 444 -27.72 -10.20 22.23
N GLY A 445 -28.11 -10.69 23.39
CA GLY A 445 -29.50 -10.77 23.85
C GLY A 445 -29.77 -9.76 24.95
N ASN A 446 -30.86 -8.99 24.84
CA ASN A 446 -31.32 -8.13 25.92
C ASN A 446 -32.80 -8.35 26.15
N THR A 447 -33.21 -8.27 27.41
CA THR A 447 -34.61 -8.34 27.80
C THR A 447 -35.07 -7.01 28.38
N LEU A 448 -36.34 -6.68 28.14
CA LEU A 448 -36.96 -5.43 28.57
C LEU A 448 -37.52 -5.61 29.99
N VAL A 449 -37.12 -4.73 30.90
CA VAL A 449 -37.54 -4.71 32.32
C VAL A 449 -38.91 -4.04 32.51
N ALA A 450 -39.43 -3.33 31.51
CA ALA A 450 -40.68 -2.58 31.61
C ALA A 450 -41.94 -3.47 31.64
N GLY A 451 -42.85 -3.15 32.56
CA GLY A 451 -44.09 -3.87 32.80
C GLY A 451 -45.03 -3.94 31.59
N GLN A 452 -45.52 -5.16 31.32
CA GLN A 452 -46.52 -5.45 30.30
C GLN A 452 -47.95 -5.18 30.82
N ASN A 453 -48.38 -3.92 30.84
CA ASN A 453 -49.78 -3.47 31.00
C ASN A 453 -50.60 -4.00 32.20
N GLY A 454 -49.96 -4.49 33.26
CA GLY A 454 -50.61 -5.07 34.44
C GLY A 454 -51.73 -4.22 35.04
N LYS A 455 -52.81 -4.87 35.50
CA LYS A 455 -53.94 -4.21 36.16
C LYS A 455 -53.94 -4.50 37.65
N THR A 456 -54.10 -3.41 38.41
CA THR A 456 -54.09 -3.44 39.88
C THR A 456 -55.33 -4.12 40.46
N ILE A 457 -55.28 -4.49 41.73
CA ILE A 457 -56.46 -4.85 42.54
C ILE A 457 -57.54 -3.76 42.43
N GLY A 458 -57.16 -2.48 42.36
CA GLY A 458 -58.06 -1.35 42.18
C GLY A 458 -58.80 -1.35 40.84
N PHE A 459 -58.16 -1.82 39.76
CA PHE A 459 -58.83 -2.00 38.48
C PHE A 459 -59.87 -3.13 38.55
N TRP A 460 -59.46 -4.31 39.02
CA TRP A 460 -60.34 -5.48 39.10
C TRP A 460 -61.53 -5.32 40.05
N SER A 461 -61.41 -4.44 41.05
CA SER A 461 -62.49 -4.10 41.98
C SER A 461 -63.39 -2.94 41.51
N ASN A 462 -63.03 -2.20 40.46
CA ASN A 462 -63.87 -1.12 39.93
C ASN A 462 -64.91 -1.63 38.91
N LYS A 463 -65.77 -0.73 38.40
CA LYS A 463 -66.83 -1.11 37.43
C LYS A 463 -66.28 -1.68 36.12
N ASN A 464 -65.13 -1.18 35.66
CA ASN A 464 -64.52 -1.63 34.40
C ASN A 464 -63.94 -3.03 34.55
N GLY A 465 -63.19 -3.30 35.63
CA GLY A 465 -62.67 -4.65 35.89
C GLY A 465 -63.78 -5.66 36.15
N GLN A 466 -64.79 -5.31 36.95
CA GLN A 466 -65.94 -6.18 37.19
C GLN A 466 -66.73 -6.51 35.92
N ALA A 467 -66.77 -5.60 34.93
CA ALA A 467 -67.43 -5.86 33.65
C ALA A 467 -66.69 -6.88 32.78
N LEU A 468 -65.38 -7.08 33.02
CA LEU A 468 -64.57 -8.09 32.32
C LEU A 468 -64.67 -9.47 32.98
N ILE A 469 -64.96 -9.56 34.28
CA ILE A 469 -65.01 -10.84 35.00
C ILE A 469 -66.17 -11.70 34.52
N THR A 470 -65.85 -12.83 33.91
CA THR A 470 -66.78 -13.83 33.38
C THR A 470 -67.00 -14.99 34.35
N PRO A 471 -68.01 -15.85 34.13
CA PRO A 471 -68.14 -17.11 34.86
C PRO A 471 -66.92 -18.04 34.74
N ALA A 472 -66.20 -18.00 33.62
CA ALA A 472 -64.98 -18.78 33.43
C ALA A 472 -63.83 -18.27 34.32
N ASP A 473 -63.70 -16.95 34.47
CA ASP A 473 -62.73 -16.35 35.40
C ASP A 473 -63.03 -16.75 36.85
N ILE A 474 -64.30 -16.75 37.23
CA ILE A 474 -64.74 -17.20 38.56
C ILE A 474 -64.37 -18.67 38.79
N ALA A 475 -64.59 -19.54 37.79
CA ALA A 475 -64.19 -20.94 37.87
C ALA A 475 -62.67 -21.10 38.02
N ALA A 476 -61.89 -20.31 37.27
CA ALA A 476 -60.43 -20.30 37.37
C ALA A 476 -59.93 -19.82 38.74
N LEU A 477 -60.53 -18.75 39.29
CA LEU A 477 -60.18 -18.26 40.63
C LEU A 477 -60.57 -19.25 41.73
N ASN A 478 -61.72 -19.93 41.61
CA ASN A 478 -62.16 -20.97 42.56
C ASN A 478 -61.33 -22.26 42.45
N ALA A 479 -60.58 -22.46 41.36
CA ALA A 479 -59.65 -23.58 41.22
C ALA A 479 -58.31 -23.35 41.95
N LEU A 480 -58.04 -22.11 42.37
CA LEU A 480 -56.88 -21.74 43.18
C LEU A 480 -57.19 -21.87 44.68
N ASN A 481 -56.15 -22.10 45.49
CA ASN A 481 -56.21 -22.24 46.94
C ASN A 481 -56.28 -20.89 47.67
N LEU A 482 -57.03 -19.92 47.14
CA LEU A 482 -57.09 -18.55 47.68
C LEU A 482 -57.70 -18.54 49.08
N LYS A 483 -57.09 -17.81 50.01
CA LYS A 483 -57.47 -17.78 51.44
C LYS A 483 -58.10 -16.45 51.86
N ASN A 484 -59.16 -16.54 52.65
CA ASN A 484 -59.74 -15.38 53.33
C ASN A 484 -58.93 -14.98 54.58
N ALA A 485 -59.37 -13.93 55.29
CA ALA A 485 -58.65 -13.37 56.44
C ALA A 485 -58.35 -14.40 57.56
N VAL A 486 -59.17 -15.43 57.71
CA VAL A 486 -59.01 -16.48 58.75
C VAL A 486 -58.35 -17.77 58.23
N GLY A 487 -57.92 -17.80 56.95
CA GLY A 487 -57.24 -18.95 56.35
C GLY A 487 -58.17 -20.04 55.80
N VAL A 488 -59.45 -19.74 55.59
CA VAL A 488 -60.39 -20.65 54.90
C VAL A 488 -60.42 -20.31 53.41
N ASP A 489 -60.65 -21.32 52.56
CA ASP A 489 -60.75 -21.16 51.11
C ASP A 489 -61.82 -20.11 50.75
N ALA A 490 -61.43 -19.17 49.88
CA ALA A 490 -62.31 -18.16 49.33
C ALA A 490 -63.17 -18.80 48.24
N VAL A 491 -64.47 -18.52 48.26
CA VAL A 491 -65.43 -19.00 47.25
C VAL A 491 -66.10 -17.82 46.58
N PHE A 492 -65.94 -17.71 45.28
CA PHE A 492 -66.52 -16.66 44.46
C PHE A 492 -67.76 -17.17 43.73
N THR A 493 -68.82 -16.36 43.74
CA THR A 493 -70.10 -16.65 43.07
C THR A 493 -70.42 -15.68 41.96
N ASN A 494 -69.81 -14.50 41.97
CA ASN A 494 -70.00 -13.42 40.99
C ASN A 494 -68.87 -12.38 41.11
N ALA A 495 -68.80 -11.44 40.17
CA ALA A 495 -67.82 -10.35 40.18
C ALA A 495 -67.85 -9.49 41.47
N ALA A 496 -69.02 -9.36 42.12
CA ALA A 496 -69.13 -8.61 43.38
C ALA A 496 -68.47 -9.35 44.55
N SER A 497 -68.53 -10.68 44.58
CA SER A 497 -67.80 -11.48 45.57
C SER A 497 -66.27 -11.38 45.39
N VAL A 498 -65.79 -11.35 44.13
CA VAL A 498 -64.38 -11.12 43.82
C VAL A 498 -63.96 -9.72 44.27
N LYS A 499 -64.74 -8.69 43.93
CA LYS A 499 -64.51 -7.31 44.39
C LYS A 499 -64.38 -7.23 45.91
N ASN A 500 -65.32 -7.80 46.65
CA ASN A 500 -65.34 -7.71 48.11
C ASN A 500 -64.14 -8.42 48.73
N PHE A 501 -63.70 -9.53 48.15
CA PHE A 501 -62.49 -10.22 48.56
C PHE A 501 -61.23 -9.38 48.31
N LEU A 502 -61.08 -8.85 47.09
CA LEU A 502 -59.96 -8.01 46.67
C LEU A 502 -59.80 -6.77 47.56
N LEU A 503 -60.90 -6.09 47.90
CA LEU A 503 -60.88 -4.88 48.75
C LEU A 503 -60.79 -5.18 50.24
N GLY A 504 -61.19 -6.39 50.65
CA GLY A 504 -61.20 -6.82 52.06
C GLY A 504 -59.90 -7.47 52.53
N ALA A 505 -58.94 -7.69 51.62
CA ALA A 505 -57.71 -8.39 51.93
C ALA A 505 -56.75 -7.55 52.78
N THR A 506 -56.11 -8.16 53.77
CA THR A 506 -55.17 -7.49 54.69
C THR A 506 -53.89 -8.30 54.87
N ALA A 507 -52.77 -7.61 55.16
CA ALA A 507 -51.47 -8.26 55.42
C ALA A 507 -51.32 -8.81 56.85
N THR A 508 -52.38 -8.79 57.67
CA THR A 508 -52.38 -9.41 59.01
C THR A 508 -52.11 -10.92 58.89
N ASN A 509 -52.88 -11.59 58.03
CA ASN A 509 -52.57 -12.93 57.53
C ASN A 509 -51.97 -12.77 56.12
N MET A 510 -50.67 -13.05 55.95
CA MET A 510 -50.02 -12.84 54.64
C MET A 510 -50.64 -13.69 53.54
N ALA A 511 -51.15 -14.88 53.87
CA ALA A 511 -51.87 -15.75 52.93
C ALA A 511 -53.08 -15.04 52.31
N ASN A 512 -53.77 -14.17 53.06
CA ASN A 512 -54.91 -13.42 52.57
C ASN A 512 -54.53 -12.31 51.58
N MET A 513 -53.47 -11.55 51.88
CA MET A 513 -52.97 -10.51 50.97
C MET A 513 -52.32 -11.11 49.72
N LEU A 514 -51.54 -12.19 49.87
CA LEU A 514 -51.00 -12.97 48.76
C LEU A 514 -52.13 -13.48 47.86
N SER A 515 -53.19 -14.01 48.44
CA SER A 515 -54.35 -14.50 47.67
C SER A 515 -55.04 -13.40 46.85
N ALA A 516 -55.14 -12.18 47.38
CA ALA A 516 -55.71 -11.06 46.62
C ALA A 516 -54.82 -10.61 45.45
N GLN A 517 -53.50 -10.59 45.66
CA GLN A 517 -52.54 -10.26 44.61
C GLN A 517 -52.46 -11.35 43.53
N LEU A 518 -52.48 -12.62 43.93
CA LEU A 518 -52.55 -13.77 43.04
C LEU A 518 -53.84 -13.75 42.21
N ALA A 519 -54.99 -13.43 42.83
CA ALA A 519 -56.27 -13.32 42.11
C ALA A 519 -56.23 -12.23 41.03
N ALA A 520 -55.69 -11.05 41.35
CA ALA A 520 -55.51 -9.99 40.37
C ALA A 520 -54.56 -10.40 39.23
N MET A 521 -53.47 -11.10 39.55
CA MET A 521 -52.53 -11.58 38.55
C MET A 521 -53.15 -12.64 37.63
N GLN A 522 -53.90 -13.59 38.18
CA GLN A 522 -54.61 -14.60 37.39
C GLN A 522 -55.58 -13.95 36.41
N LEU A 523 -56.32 -12.91 36.84
CA LEU A 523 -57.19 -12.13 35.96
C LEU A 523 -56.40 -11.37 34.88
N ASN A 524 -55.21 -10.84 35.22
CA ASN A 524 -54.34 -10.22 34.23
C ASN A 524 -53.90 -11.20 33.13
N VAL A 525 -53.58 -12.44 33.49
CA VAL A 525 -53.20 -13.48 32.54
C VAL A 525 -54.39 -13.93 31.69
N LEU A 526 -55.55 -14.17 32.31
CA LEU A 526 -56.76 -14.62 31.60
C LEU A 526 -57.27 -13.60 30.57
N HIS A 527 -57.10 -12.30 30.85
CA HIS A 527 -57.51 -11.22 29.96
C HIS A 527 -56.38 -10.71 29.04
N GLY A 528 -55.25 -11.41 28.99
CA GLY A 528 -54.15 -11.11 28.06
C GLY A 528 -53.40 -9.81 28.34
N PHE A 529 -53.52 -9.27 29.55
CA PHE A 529 -52.67 -8.17 29.99
C PHE A 529 -51.23 -8.66 30.21
N TYR A 530 -51.07 -9.91 30.66
CA TYR A 530 -49.81 -10.65 30.65
C TYR A 530 -49.98 -11.98 29.91
N GLY A 531 -48.92 -12.43 29.23
CA GLY A 531 -48.83 -13.82 28.77
C GLY A 531 -48.46 -14.74 29.93
N ALA A 532 -49.02 -15.94 30.00
CA ALA A 532 -48.68 -16.91 31.06
C ALA A 532 -47.19 -17.29 31.05
N SER A 533 -46.57 -17.29 29.87
CA SER A 533 -45.14 -17.59 29.66
C SER A 533 -44.24 -16.36 29.72
N THR A 534 -44.78 -15.17 30.01
CA THR A 534 -43.96 -13.97 30.16
C THR A 534 -43.03 -14.15 31.37
N SER A 535 -41.74 -13.91 31.17
CA SER A 535 -40.76 -13.81 32.26
C SER A 535 -40.68 -12.38 32.75
N ILE A 536 -40.55 -12.21 34.06
CA ILE A 536 -40.44 -10.90 34.72
C ILE A 536 -39.20 -10.90 35.58
N TYR A 537 -38.47 -9.79 35.54
CA TYR A 537 -37.31 -9.60 36.40
C TYR A 537 -37.74 -9.38 37.85
N ILE A 538 -37.25 -10.22 38.77
CA ILE A 538 -37.61 -10.23 40.19
C ILE A 538 -36.44 -9.76 41.08
N GLY A 539 -35.20 -9.81 40.57
CA GLY A 539 -33.99 -9.56 41.36
C GLY A 539 -33.00 -10.70 41.22
N GLY A 540 -31.70 -10.46 41.45
CA GLY A 540 -30.67 -11.49 41.35
C GLY A 540 -29.26 -10.96 41.62
N ALA A 541 -28.25 -11.82 41.55
CA ALA A 541 -26.84 -11.50 41.85
C ALA A 541 -26.27 -10.33 41.01
N LEU A 542 -26.85 -10.04 39.84
CA LEU A 542 -26.50 -8.91 38.97
C LEU A 542 -27.09 -7.56 39.43
N ALA A 543 -27.82 -7.51 40.55
CA ALA A 543 -28.39 -6.28 41.12
C ALA A 543 -27.35 -5.25 41.62
N SER A 544 -26.05 -5.58 41.57
CA SER A 544 -24.94 -4.68 41.93
C SER A 544 -24.92 -3.38 41.13
N TRP A 545 -25.55 -3.35 39.93
CA TRP A 545 -25.70 -2.14 39.12
C TRP A 545 -26.71 -1.11 39.65
N SER A 546 -27.55 -1.47 40.63
CA SER A 546 -28.63 -0.60 41.14
C SER A 546 -28.51 -0.21 42.61
N GLY A 547 -27.51 -0.73 43.34
CA GLY A 547 -27.40 -0.52 44.79
C GLY A 547 -28.57 -1.10 45.60
N ASN A 548 -29.37 -2.00 45.00
CA ASN A 548 -30.62 -2.49 45.57
C ASN A 548 -30.42 -3.79 46.36
N THR A 549 -30.47 -3.69 47.69
CA THR A 549 -30.41 -4.82 48.62
C THR A 549 -31.73 -5.59 48.74
N GLN A 550 -32.87 -5.00 48.37
CA GLN A 550 -34.19 -5.64 48.45
C GLN A 550 -34.44 -6.64 47.31
N GLY A 551 -33.92 -6.38 46.10
CA GLY A 551 -34.05 -7.33 44.98
C GLY A 551 -33.26 -8.63 45.21
N ALA A 552 -32.10 -8.54 45.86
CA ALA A 552 -31.30 -9.71 46.22
C ALA A 552 -31.98 -10.56 47.30
N SER A 553 -32.60 -9.95 48.30
CA SER A 553 -33.35 -10.68 49.33
C SER A 553 -34.67 -11.26 48.82
N LEU A 554 -35.32 -10.61 47.84
CA LEU A 554 -36.53 -11.12 47.21
C LEU A 554 -36.26 -12.40 46.42
N ALA A 555 -35.24 -12.39 45.56
CA ALA A 555 -34.82 -13.56 44.80
C ALA A 555 -34.39 -14.70 45.73
N ALA A 556 -33.53 -14.41 46.72
CA ALA A 556 -33.07 -15.40 47.69
C ALA A 556 -34.19 -15.99 48.55
N ASN A 557 -35.25 -15.22 48.84
CA ASN A 557 -36.39 -15.76 49.58
C ASN A 557 -37.29 -16.63 48.69
N LEU A 558 -37.33 -16.38 47.38
CA LEU A 558 -38.14 -17.18 46.43
C LEU A 558 -37.45 -18.49 46.03
N ASP A 559 -36.15 -18.55 46.25
CA ASP A 559 -35.27 -19.71 46.21
C ASP A 559 -35.46 -20.51 47.51
N HIS A 560 -36.28 -21.56 47.45
CA HIS A 560 -36.96 -22.15 48.61
C HIS A 560 -36.08 -23.08 49.48
N ASP A 561 -34.81 -23.32 49.17
CA ASP A 561 -33.98 -24.31 49.88
C ASP A 561 -32.81 -23.75 50.70
N GLY A 562 -32.49 -22.47 50.55
CA GLY A 562 -31.44 -21.81 51.33
C GLY A 562 -30.02 -22.26 51.00
N ASP A 563 -29.77 -22.82 49.81
CA ASP A 563 -28.42 -22.85 49.27
C ASP A 563 -28.02 -21.48 48.68
N ALA A 564 -26.74 -21.35 48.33
CA ALA A 564 -26.16 -20.08 47.85
C ALA A 564 -25.75 -20.16 46.38
N ASP A 565 -26.14 -21.23 45.70
CA ASP A 565 -25.81 -21.50 44.31
C ASP A 565 -27.10 -21.61 43.50
N ASN A 566 -27.34 -20.55 42.73
CA ASN A 566 -28.32 -20.36 41.66
C ASN A 566 -28.22 -21.44 40.55
N ALA A 567 -28.23 -22.71 40.93
CA ALA A 567 -27.64 -23.80 40.20
C ALA A 567 -28.32 -25.16 40.41
N ASP A 568 -29.51 -25.31 41.00
CA ASP A 568 -30.53 -26.30 40.54
C ASP A 568 -31.84 -26.40 41.37
N ALA A 569 -32.91 -26.79 40.66
CA ALA A 569 -33.99 -27.69 41.10
C ALA A 569 -35.25 -27.21 41.87
N ASP A 570 -35.46 -25.92 42.15
CA ASP A 570 -36.82 -25.40 42.43
C ASP A 570 -37.36 -24.43 41.33
N GLY A 571 -36.46 -23.90 40.49
CA GLY A 571 -36.72 -23.41 39.13
C GLY A 571 -37.56 -22.14 38.99
N LEU A 572 -37.81 -21.41 40.08
CA LEU A 572 -38.68 -20.23 40.01
C LEU A 572 -37.98 -18.99 39.44
N VAL A 573 -36.71 -18.76 39.77
CA VAL A 573 -35.91 -17.62 39.31
C VAL A 573 -34.66 -18.16 38.60
N ASN A 574 -34.35 -17.64 37.41
CA ASN A 574 -33.18 -18.07 36.63
C ASN A 574 -31.89 -17.34 37.02
N ALA A 575 -30.78 -17.74 36.39
CA ALA A 575 -29.45 -17.16 36.61
C ALA A 575 -29.40 -15.62 36.52
N PHE A 576 -30.27 -15.04 35.70
CA PHE A 576 -30.36 -13.61 35.42
C PHE A 576 -31.40 -12.88 36.26
N GLY A 577 -32.05 -13.56 37.22
CA GLY A 577 -33.05 -12.95 38.11
C GLY A 577 -34.47 -12.87 37.55
N PHE A 578 -34.79 -13.67 36.53
CA PHE A 578 -36.12 -13.72 35.89
C PHE A 578 -36.94 -14.92 36.35
N ALA A 579 -38.24 -14.71 36.54
CA ALA A 579 -39.22 -15.74 36.85
C ALA A 579 -40.38 -15.73 35.86
N LYS A 580 -40.88 -16.89 35.46
CA LYS A 580 -42.10 -17.00 34.64
C LYS A 580 -43.34 -16.77 35.49
N ILE A 581 -44.29 -16.01 34.95
CA ILE A 581 -45.56 -15.72 35.64
C ILE A 581 -46.32 -17.00 35.99
N SER A 582 -46.35 -17.99 35.09
CA SER A 582 -46.98 -19.29 35.35
C SER A 582 -46.42 -19.99 36.57
N ASP A 583 -45.11 -19.91 36.75
CA ASP A 583 -44.39 -20.65 37.77
C ASP A 583 -44.58 -19.97 39.13
N LEU A 584 -44.59 -18.63 39.17
CA LEU A 584 -44.97 -17.86 40.35
C LEU A 584 -46.42 -18.11 40.78
N ILE A 585 -47.36 -18.17 39.81
CA ILE A 585 -48.76 -18.50 40.08
C ILE A 585 -48.87 -19.91 40.68
N ALA A 586 -48.16 -20.88 40.11
CA ALA A 586 -48.15 -22.25 40.60
C ALA A 586 -47.54 -22.34 42.01
N ALA A 587 -46.42 -21.68 42.26
CA ALA A 587 -45.76 -21.63 43.56
C ALA A 587 -46.64 -21.01 44.63
N ALA A 588 -47.25 -19.86 44.36
CA ALA A 588 -48.16 -19.22 45.29
C ALA A 588 -49.41 -20.06 45.55
N ASN A 589 -49.94 -20.72 44.53
CA ASN A 589 -51.08 -21.61 44.69
C ASN A 589 -50.76 -22.84 45.55
N ALA A 590 -49.55 -23.41 45.39
CA ALA A 590 -49.06 -24.52 46.21
C ALA A 590 -48.78 -24.09 47.65
N GLU A 591 -48.15 -22.94 47.83
CA GLU A 591 -47.85 -22.36 49.15
C GLU A 591 -49.13 -22.05 49.94
N LEU A 592 -50.15 -21.50 49.29
CA LEU A 592 -51.44 -21.28 49.95
C LEU A 592 -52.15 -22.60 50.30
N ALA A 593 -51.92 -23.68 49.55
CA ALA A 593 -52.45 -25.01 49.88
C ALA A 593 -51.79 -25.58 51.15
N LEU A 594 -50.47 -25.44 51.27
CA LEU A 594 -49.67 -25.93 52.40
C LEU A 594 -49.89 -25.07 53.65
N HIS A 595 -49.87 -23.74 53.48
CA HIS A 595 -49.84 -22.77 54.56
C HIS A 595 -50.99 -21.76 54.43
N SER A 596 -52.15 -22.12 54.97
CA SER A 596 -53.37 -21.31 54.89
C SER A 596 -53.38 -20.05 55.76
N THR A 597 -52.44 -19.94 56.71
CA THR A 597 -52.26 -18.74 57.55
C THR A 597 -50.79 -18.42 57.72
N ALA A 598 -50.45 -17.13 57.73
CA ALA A 598 -49.09 -16.63 57.91
C ALA A 598 -49.11 -15.33 58.71
N PHE A 599 -49.29 -15.44 60.03
CA PHE A 599 -49.23 -14.31 60.97
C PHE A 599 -47.77 -13.94 61.29
N SER A 600 -47.57 -12.82 61.99
CA SER A 600 -46.23 -12.38 62.42
C SER A 600 -45.48 -13.50 63.17
N GLY A 601 -44.24 -13.76 62.79
CA GLY A 601 -43.37 -14.80 63.36
C GLY A 601 -43.51 -16.19 62.74
N ALA A 602 -44.40 -16.40 61.76
CA ALA A 602 -44.47 -17.66 61.02
C ALA A 602 -43.24 -17.82 60.09
N ALA A 603 -42.66 -19.02 60.06
CA ALA A 603 -41.42 -19.30 59.32
C ALA A 603 -41.57 -19.08 57.79
N TRP A 604 -42.74 -19.41 57.23
CA TRP A 604 -43.06 -19.26 55.81
C TRP A 604 -43.59 -17.86 55.42
N ARG A 605 -43.74 -16.94 56.38
CA ARG A 605 -44.29 -15.60 56.08
C ARG A 605 -43.39 -14.83 55.11
N ALA A 606 -42.07 -14.97 55.23
CA ALA A 606 -41.12 -14.31 54.34
C ALA A 606 -41.30 -14.75 52.88
N TYR A 607 -41.49 -16.05 52.64
CA TYR A 607 -41.76 -16.58 51.30
C TYR A 607 -43.09 -16.06 50.73
N GLN A 608 -44.16 -16.08 51.52
CA GLN A 608 -45.46 -15.53 51.09
C GLN A 608 -45.41 -14.02 50.83
N GLU A 609 -44.60 -13.28 51.60
CA GLU A 609 -44.38 -11.85 51.42
C GLU A 609 -43.59 -11.58 50.13
N SER A 610 -42.58 -12.39 49.82
CA SER A 610 -41.84 -12.34 48.56
C SER A 610 -42.74 -12.57 47.35
N LEU A 611 -43.54 -13.65 47.34
CA LEU A 611 -44.52 -13.90 46.28
C LEU A 611 -45.53 -12.75 46.15
N LYS A 612 -45.99 -12.21 47.28
CA LYS A 612 -46.90 -11.06 47.31
C LYS A 612 -46.26 -9.82 46.67
N ILE A 613 -44.99 -9.55 46.97
CA ILE A 613 -44.26 -8.38 46.43
C ILE A 613 -44.09 -8.53 44.92
N ALA A 614 -43.72 -9.72 44.45
CA ALA A 614 -43.62 -10.02 43.03
C ALA A 614 -44.94 -9.73 42.29
N PHE A 615 -46.08 -10.26 42.78
CA PHE A 615 -47.39 -9.97 42.18
C PHE A 615 -47.81 -8.51 42.29
N ASP A 616 -47.51 -7.83 43.40
CA ASP A 616 -47.85 -6.42 43.56
C ASP A 616 -47.10 -5.54 42.54
N GLY A 617 -45.80 -5.78 42.34
CA GLY A 617 -45.01 -5.11 41.31
C GLY A 617 -45.61 -5.30 39.92
N MET A 618 -45.89 -6.57 39.55
CA MET A 618 -46.51 -6.92 38.27
C MET A 618 -47.90 -6.30 38.09
N ASN A 619 -48.78 -6.42 39.07
CA ASN A 619 -50.13 -5.88 39.01
C ASN A 619 -50.14 -4.34 38.91
N ASN A 620 -49.13 -3.66 39.47
CA ASN A 620 -48.97 -2.21 39.39
C ASN A 620 -48.21 -1.75 38.13
N ASN A 621 -47.91 -2.66 37.21
CA ASN A 621 -47.11 -2.40 36.03
C ASN A 621 -45.75 -1.78 36.34
N LEU A 622 -45.22 -2.06 37.52
CA LEU A 622 -43.93 -1.58 37.97
C LEU A 622 -42.89 -2.64 37.62
N PRO A 623 -41.70 -2.23 37.15
CA PRO A 623 -40.55 -3.09 37.33
C PRO A 623 -40.42 -3.33 38.85
N ILE A 624 -40.21 -4.58 39.28
CA ILE A 624 -40.27 -5.00 40.70
C ILE A 624 -39.31 -4.16 41.61
N PHE A 625 -38.41 -3.39 41.01
CA PHE A 625 -37.50 -2.41 41.62
C PHE A 625 -38.12 -1.11 42.18
N ALA A 626 -39.41 -0.85 42.03
CA ALA A 626 -40.00 0.47 42.35
C ALA A 626 -40.76 0.55 43.69
N VAL A 627 -40.54 -0.36 44.65
CA VAL A 627 -41.19 -0.33 45.99
C VAL A 627 -40.19 -0.04 47.09
#